data_AF-A0A4Y8JPA8-F1
#
_entry.id   AF-A0A4Y8JPA8-F1
#
_cell.length_a   1.000
_cell.length_b   1.000
_cell.length_c   1.000
_cell.angle_alpha   90.00
_cell.angle_beta   90.00
_cell.angle_gamma   90.00
#
_symmetry.space_group_name_H-M   'P 1'
#
loop_
_entity.id
_entity.type
_entity.pdbx_description
1 polymer ?
#
loop_
_entity_poly.entity_id
_entity_poly.type
_entity_poly.pdbx_seq_one_letter_code
_entity_poly.pdbx_strand_id
1 'polypeptide(L)'
;MPLNLRATRRLSLSGFGIGWDECYLIVKAVSGSEAQESADQIEELKESNDVKGLNKLVRDYCIQNITKGVVINTKDDGSQEPYEFTSDEVSGVVDALNLAWQLEVLAVSTGSDRLKA
;
A
#
# COMPACT_ATOMS: atom_id res chain seq x y z
N MET A 1 4.76 18.68 21.48
CA MET A 1 5.02 17.36 20.84
C MET A 1 5.47 17.64 19.42
N PRO A 2 6.68 17.24 19.02
CA PRO A 2 7.11 17.45 17.64
C PRO A 2 6.20 16.63 16.73
N LEU A 3 5.57 17.27 15.75
CA LEU A 3 4.85 16.55 14.70
C LEU A 3 5.87 15.67 13.99
N ASN A 4 5.79 14.36 14.21
CA ASN A 4 6.46 13.36 13.38
C ASN A 4 5.83 13.42 11.98
N LEU A 5 6.19 14.45 11.21
CA LEU A 5 5.95 14.53 9.77
C LEU A 5 6.83 13.45 9.12
N ARG A 6 6.43 12.18 9.25
CA ARG A 6 6.92 11.12 8.37
C ARG A 6 6.47 11.53 6.97
N ALA A 7 7.43 11.74 6.07
CA ALA A 7 7.14 12.14 4.70
C ALA A 7 6.15 11.13 4.09
N THR A 8 5.03 11.60 3.56
CA THR A 8 4.09 10.74 2.84
C THR A 8 4.42 10.74 1.36
N ARG A 9 4.22 9.60 0.70
CA ARG A 9 4.44 9.38 -0.72
C ARG A 9 3.12 9.03 -1.40
N ARG A 10 2.95 9.50 -2.64
CA ARG A 10 1.79 9.19 -3.47
C ARG A 10 2.15 8.01 -4.38
N LEU A 11 1.47 6.90 -4.23
CA LEU A 11 1.50 5.79 -5.18
C LEU A 11 0.35 5.98 -6.17
N SER A 12 0.67 6.12 -7.46
CA SER A 12 -0.33 6.15 -8.53
C SER A 12 -0.94 4.76 -8.73
N LEU A 13 -2.25 4.69 -8.89
CA LEU A 13 -2.94 3.45 -9.30
C LEU A 13 -3.24 3.43 -10.80
N SER A 14 -2.65 4.34 -11.58
CA SER A 14 -2.70 4.32 -13.04
C SER A 14 -2.27 2.95 -13.57
N GLY A 15 -3.09 2.33 -14.43
CA GLY A 15 -2.84 0.99 -14.97
C GLY A 15 -3.37 -0.18 -14.13
N PHE A 16 -4.01 0.06 -12.97
CA PHE A 16 -4.78 -0.97 -12.27
C PHE A 16 -5.95 -1.50 -13.09
N GLY A 17 -6.56 -0.62 -13.89
CA GLY A 17 -7.75 -0.90 -14.65
C GLY A 17 -8.27 0.37 -15.32
N ILE A 18 -9.26 0.20 -16.19
CA ILE A 18 -9.95 1.32 -16.84
C ILE A 18 -10.57 2.20 -15.75
N GLY A 19 -10.34 3.52 -15.81
CA GLY A 19 -10.86 4.49 -14.85
C GLY A 19 -9.97 4.78 -13.63
N TRP A 20 -8.87 4.03 -13.42
CA TRP A 20 -8.00 4.19 -12.24
C TRP A 20 -6.90 5.25 -12.42
N ASP A 21 -6.84 5.95 -13.55
CA ASP A 21 -5.77 6.91 -13.86
C ASP A 21 -5.71 8.09 -12.89
N GLU A 22 -6.83 8.45 -12.28
CA GLU A 22 -6.91 9.51 -11.26
C GLU A 22 -6.76 8.97 -9.81
N CYS A 23 -6.73 7.64 -9.64
CA CYS A 23 -6.67 6.99 -8.34
C CYS A 23 -5.23 6.93 -7.78
N TYR A 24 -5.12 6.98 -6.46
CA TYR A 24 -3.83 7.00 -5.78
C TYR A 24 -3.93 6.58 -4.32
N LEU A 25 -2.82 6.10 -3.74
CA LEU A 25 -2.68 5.85 -2.31
C LEU A 25 -1.67 6.83 -1.71
N ILE A 26 -1.93 7.31 -0.50
CA ILE A 26 -1.00 8.09 0.30
C ILE A 26 -0.40 7.18 1.37
N VAL A 27 0.89 6.91 1.22
CA VAL A 27 1.65 5.94 2.02
C VAL A 27 2.69 6.68 2.85
N LYS A 28 2.84 6.34 4.12
CA LYS A 28 3.91 6.87 4.98
C LYS A 28 5.25 6.31 4.53
N ALA A 29 6.28 7.13 4.50
CA ALA A 29 7.66 6.64 4.46
C ALA A 29 8.03 6.05 5.82
N VAL A 30 8.60 4.85 5.80
CA VAL A 30 9.22 4.25 6.98
C VAL A 30 10.68 4.70 7.11
N SER A 31 11.17 4.71 8.34
CA SER A 31 12.57 5.02 8.64
C SER A 31 13.48 3.85 8.29
N GLY A 32 14.78 4.10 8.07
CA GLY A 32 15.71 3.08 7.57
C GLY A 32 15.79 1.80 8.41
N SER A 33 15.62 1.89 9.74
CA SER A 33 15.60 0.71 10.61
C SER A 33 14.31 -0.10 10.45
N GLU A 34 13.15 0.57 10.38
CA GLU A 34 11.84 -0.09 10.18
C GLU A 34 11.74 -0.71 8.78
N ALA A 35 12.32 -0.04 7.77
CA ALA A 35 12.39 -0.53 6.41
C ALA A 35 13.25 -1.78 6.29
N GLN A 36 14.41 -1.80 6.97
CA GLN A 36 15.30 -2.96 6.98
C GLN A 36 14.64 -4.15 7.70
N GLU A 37 14.05 -3.93 8.88
CA GLU A 37 13.37 -4.99 9.64
C GLU A 37 12.22 -5.62 8.83
N SER A 38 11.46 -4.80 8.11
CA SER A 38 10.37 -5.29 7.26
C SER A 38 10.89 -6.07 6.04
N ALA A 39 12.03 -5.64 5.47
CA ALA A 39 12.67 -6.35 4.36
C ALA A 39 13.21 -7.72 4.80
N ASP A 40 13.89 -7.76 5.94
CA ASP A 40 14.45 -9.00 6.52
C ASP A 40 13.33 -10.03 6.79
N GLN A 41 12.21 -9.59 7.39
CA GLN A 41 11.04 -10.45 7.64
C GLN A 41 10.40 -10.98 6.35
N ILE A 42 10.35 -10.17 5.30
CA ILE A 42 9.80 -10.59 4.00
C ILE A 42 10.72 -11.59 3.30
N GLU A 43 12.03 -11.39 3.38
CA GLU A 43 13.01 -12.35 2.83
C GLU A 43 12.95 -13.68 3.57
N GLU A 44 12.90 -13.67 4.91
CA GLU A 44 12.77 -14.89 5.72
C GLU A 44 11.47 -15.68 5.39
N LEU A 45 10.35 -14.97 5.19
CA LEU A 45 9.08 -15.60 4.81
C LEU A 45 9.08 -16.15 3.38
N LYS A 46 9.85 -15.53 2.46
CA LYS A 46 10.07 -16.07 1.12
C LYS A 46 10.94 -17.33 1.16
N GLU A 47 12.00 -17.35 1.97
CA GLU A 47 12.89 -18.50 2.12
C GLU A 47 12.20 -19.70 2.78
N SER A 48 11.33 -19.45 3.76
CA SER A 48 10.53 -20.48 4.43
C SER A 48 9.33 -20.97 3.60
N ASN A 49 9.06 -20.35 2.44
CA ASN A 49 7.95 -20.67 1.53
C ASN A 49 6.56 -20.57 2.22
N ASP A 50 6.45 -19.78 3.29
CA ASP A 50 5.20 -19.54 4.01
C ASP A 50 4.40 -18.40 3.36
N VAL A 51 3.66 -18.76 2.31
CA VAL A 51 2.80 -17.85 1.56
C VAL A 51 1.72 -17.21 2.45
N LYS A 52 1.22 -17.92 3.47
CA LYS A 52 0.18 -17.40 4.36
C LYS A 52 0.74 -16.35 5.32
N GLY A 53 1.91 -16.64 5.90
CA GLY A 53 2.66 -15.69 6.73
C GLY A 53 3.02 -14.43 5.96
N LEU A 54 3.52 -14.58 4.73
CA LEU A 54 3.86 -13.46 3.84
C LEU A 54 2.66 -12.55 3.55
N ASN A 55 1.53 -13.13 3.14
CA ASN A 55 0.32 -12.35 2.83
C ASN A 55 -0.17 -11.57 4.05
N LYS A 56 -0.13 -12.17 5.24
CA LYS A 56 -0.56 -11.51 6.47
C LYS A 56 0.38 -10.36 6.85
N LEU A 57 1.69 -10.58 6.79
CA LEU A 57 2.68 -9.55 7.12
C LEU A 57 2.57 -8.34 6.19
N VAL A 58 2.52 -8.59 4.87
CA VAL A 58 2.42 -7.55 3.85
C VAL A 58 1.11 -6.76 3.99
N ARG A 59 0.00 -7.44 4.28
CA ARG A 59 -1.29 -6.82 4.58
C ARG A 59 -1.22 -5.89 5.78
N ASP A 60 -0.72 -6.39 6.92
CA ASP A 60 -0.64 -5.62 8.16
C ASP A 60 0.27 -4.39 7.97
N TYR A 61 1.35 -4.55 7.21
CA TYR A 61 2.22 -3.44 6.82
C TYR A 61 1.49 -2.38 5.99
N CYS A 62 0.71 -2.78 4.99
CA CYS A 62 -0.06 -1.85 4.17
C CYS A 62 -1.08 -1.08 5.02
N ILE A 63 -1.75 -1.73 5.96
CA ILE A 63 -2.74 -1.10 6.84
C ILE A 63 -2.10 -0.03 7.73
N GLN A 64 -0.89 -0.28 8.24
CA GLN A 64 -0.20 0.67 9.12
C GLN A 64 0.33 1.89 8.35
N ASN A 65 0.72 1.69 7.10
CA ASN A 65 1.44 2.69 6.32
C ASN A 65 0.58 3.47 5.34
N ILE A 66 -0.54 2.92 4.85
CA ILE A 66 -1.53 3.68 4.08
C ILE A 66 -2.32 4.58 5.02
N THR A 67 -2.55 5.82 4.60
CA THR A 67 -3.26 6.83 5.41
C THR A 67 -4.60 7.23 4.84
N LYS A 68 -4.65 7.38 3.52
CA LYS A 68 -5.81 7.78 2.74
C LYS A 68 -5.49 7.61 1.25
N GLY A 69 -6.45 7.88 0.40
CA GLY A 69 -6.24 7.87 -1.04
C GLY A 69 -7.56 7.98 -1.78
N VAL A 70 -7.49 7.84 -3.10
CA VAL A 70 -8.64 7.78 -3.99
C VAL A 70 -8.61 6.45 -4.70
N VAL A 71 -9.71 5.70 -4.62
CA VAL A 71 -9.93 4.42 -5.31
C VAL A 71 -11.19 4.49 -6.14
N ILE A 72 -11.38 3.56 -7.08
CA ILE A 72 -12.66 3.42 -7.76
C ILE A 72 -13.62 2.66 -6.86
N ASN A 73 -14.76 3.29 -6.55
CA ASN A 73 -15.91 2.62 -5.99
C ASN A 73 -16.85 2.20 -7.12
N THR A 74 -17.27 0.94 -7.11
CA THR A 74 -18.26 0.41 -8.05
C THR A 74 -19.59 0.27 -7.32
N LYS A 75 -20.60 1.03 -7.74
CA LYS A 75 -21.95 0.97 -7.15
C LYS A 75 -22.71 -0.27 -7.64
N ASP A 76 -23.81 -0.56 -6.96
CA ASP A 76 -24.70 -1.69 -7.30
C ASP A 76 -25.28 -1.62 -8.71
N ASP A 77 -25.36 -0.42 -9.30
CA ASP A 77 -25.79 -0.19 -10.68
C ASP A 77 -24.66 -0.38 -11.72
N GLY A 78 -23.46 -0.75 -11.28
CA GLY A 78 -22.27 -0.94 -12.12
C GLY A 78 -21.56 0.36 -12.51
N SER A 79 -22.05 1.52 -12.05
CA SER A 79 -21.33 2.78 -12.24
C SER A 79 -20.07 2.85 -11.38
N GLN A 80 -19.05 3.52 -11.91
CA GLN A 80 -17.75 3.68 -11.25
C GLN A 80 -17.53 5.15 -10.98
N GLU A 81 -17.14 5.48 -9.74
CA GLU A 81 -16.76 6.85 -9.37
C GLU A 81 -15.51 6.86 -8.47
N PRO A 82 -14.69 7.92 -8.54
CA PRO A 82 -13.62 8.13 -7.58
C PRO A 82 -14.19 8.28 -6.17
N TYR A 83 -13.61 7.54 -5.22
CA TYR A 83 -13.97 7.56 -3.81
C TYR A 83 -12.74 7.86 -2.97
N GLU A 84 -12.77 8.97 -2.22
CA GLU A 84 -11.72 9.30 -1.26
C GLU A 84 -12.00 8.55 0.05
N PHE A 85 -11.08 7.66 0.42
CA PHE A 85 -11.18 6.87 1.65
C PHE A 85 -10.28 7.44 2.75
N THR A 86 -10.67 7.22 4.00
CA THR A 86 -9.93 7.66 5.18
C THR A 86 -9.25 6.49 5.91
N SER A 87 -8.52 6.77 6.99
CA SER A 87 -7.77 5.76 7.75
C SER A 87 -8.63 4.58 8.21
N ASP A 88 -9.90 4.82 8.45
CA ASP A 88 -10.84 3.84 9.03
C ASP A 88 -11.25 2.77 7.99
N GLU A 89 -11.04 3.06 6.70
CA GLU A 89 -11.44 2.22 5.58
C GLU A 89 -10.24 1.52 4.91
N VAL A 90 -9.03 1.83 5.37
CA VAL A 90 -7.77 1.30 4.82
C VAL A 90 -7.77 -0.22 4.78
N SER A 91 -8.27 -0.89 5.82
CA SER A 91 -8.28 -2.36 5.84
C SER A 91 -9.09 -2.95 4.70
N GLY A 92 -10.26 -2.36 4.40
CA GLY A 92 -11.11 -2.81 3.29
C GLY A 92 -10.46 -2.56 1.94
N VAL A 93 -9.76 -1.42 1.78
CA VAL A 93 -8.99 -1.12 0.57
C VAL A 93 -7.86 -2.11 0.38
N VAL A 94 -7.08 -2.41 1.43
CA VAL A 94 -5.97 -3.37 1.36
C VAL A 94 -6.47 -4.77 1.01
N ASP A 95 -7.61 -5.19 1.57
CA ASP A 95 -8.23 -6.48 1.27
C ASP A 95 -8.70 -6.59 -0.19
N ALA A 96 -9.03 -5.45 -0.82
CA ALA A 96 -9.37 -5.38 -2.25
C ALA A 96 -8.11 -5.35 -3.16
N LEU A 97 -6.93 -5.00 -2.64
CA LEU A 97 -5.68 -5.01 -3.38
C LEU A 97 -5.12 -6.43 -3.50
N ASN A 98 -4.69 -6.82 -4.70
CA ASN A 98 -3.93 -8.05 -4.86
C ASN A 98 -2.52 -7.93 -4.22
N LEU A 99 -1.88 -9.08 -3.97
CA LEU A 99 -0.57 -9.13 -3.32
C LEU A 99 0.52 -8.33 -4.07
N ALA A 100 0.51 -8.35 -5.41
CA ALA A 100 1.50 -7.62 -6.20
C ALA A 100 1.46 -6.11 -5.89
N TRP A 101 0.26 -5.56 -5.75
CA TRP A 101 0.06 -4.15 -5.42
C TRP A 101 0.37 -3.82 -3.96
N GLN A 102 0.11 -4.75 -3.04
CA GLN A 102 0.51 -4.57 -1.64
C GLN A 102 2.05 -4.54 -1.50
N LEU A 103 2.77 -5.31 -2.34
CA LEU A 103 4.23 -5.24 -2.40
C LEU A 103 4.74 -3.91 -2.99
N GLU A 104 4.04 -3.31 -3.94
CA GLU A 104 4.36 -1.97 -4.46
C GLU A 104 4.20 -0.89 -3.37
N VAL A 105 3.14 -0.96 -2.57
CA VAL A 105 2.95 -0.08 -1.40
C VAL A 105 4.13 -0.19 -0.45
N LEU A 106 4.60 -1.41 -0.20
CA LEU A 106 5.77 -1.66 0.62
C LEU A 106 7.03 -1.04 0.02
N ALA A 107 7.30 -1.27 -1.27
CA ALA A 107 8.45 -0.70 -1.98
C ALA A 107 8.46 0.84 -1.96
N VAL A 108 7.29 1.47 -2.13
CA VAL A 108 7.14 2.92 -2.04
C VAL A 108 7.36 3.40 -0.62
N SER A 109 6.85 2.70 0.39
CA SER A 109 7.01 3.04 1.81
C SER A 109 8.47 2.95 2.28
N THR A 110 9.17 1.87 1.92
CA THR A 110 10.58 1.62 2.27
C THR A 110 11.56 2.45 1.43
N GLY A 111 11.11 2.97 0.28
CA GLY A 111 11.98 3.63 -0.68
C GLY A 111 12.92 2.67 -1.41
N SER A 112 12.59 1.39 -1.41
CA SER A 112 13.17 0.39 -2.29
C SER A 112 12.72 0.56 -3.76
N ASP A 113 11.74 1.44 -4.01
CA ASP A 113 11.39 1.97 -5.32
C ASP A 113 12.54 2.81 -5.92
N ARG A 114 13.65 2.13 -6.24
CA ARG A 114 14.70 2.61 -7.12
C ARG A 114 14.39 2.01 -8.49
N LEU A 115 13.48 2.60 -9.27
CA LEU A 115 13.48 2.63 -10.75
C LEU A 115 12.14 3.16 -11.30
N LYS A 116 12.04 4.50 -11.40
CA LYS A 116 11.69 5.24 -12.63
C LYS A 116 12.00 6.72 -12.36
N ALA A 117 13.29 7.03 -12.39
CA ALA A 117 13.76 8.37 -12.69
C ALA A 117 13.56 8.65 -14.18
#